data_AF-A0A535KEV9-F1
#
_entry.id   AF-A0A535KEV9-F1
#
_cell.length_a   1.000
_cell.length_b   1.000
_cell.length_c   1.000
_cell.angle_alpha   90.00
_cell.angle_beta   90.00
_cell.angle_gamma   90.00
#
_symmetry.space_group_name_H-M   'P 1'
#
loop_
_entity.id
_entity.type
_entity.pdbx_description
1 polymer ?
#
loop_
_entity_poly.entity_id
_entity_poly.type
_entity_poly.pdbx_seq_one_letter_code
_entity_poly.pdbx_strand_id
1 'polypeptide(L)'
;MDLYSIVLFVHIVGALLLFVLLTVEGVGLRAGFRSAAVNRVLGPISALAILFPGIYMMRAQWGWDGWIVVGIAAWFLIAVLGTGTGIGVMRGSISSRAATFSWLMRVGMALGVVFDMTVKPDLLVSVVAVVAGTAIGAAASLATRRQVLTA
;
A
#
# COMPACT_ATOMS: atom_id res chain seq x y z
N MET A 1 3.48 10.75 -28.14
CA MET A 1 3.09 10.47 -26.73
C MET A 1 1.67 10.96 -26.57
N ASP A 2 0.73 10.07 -26.28
CA ASP A 2 -0.66 10.45 -26.01
C ASP A 2 -0.85 10.81 -24.53
N LEU A 3 -1.95 11.52 -24.23
CA LEU A 3 -2.27 11.90 -22.86
C LEU A 3 -2.43 10.67 -21.95
N TYR A 4 -2.98 9.57 -22.48
CA TYR A 4 -3.17 8.33 -21.75
C TYR A 4 -1.83 7.75 -21.24
N SER A 5 -0.79 7.70 -22.07
CA SER A 5 0.54 7.20 -21.70
C SER A 5 1.23 8.08 -20.66
N ILE A 6 1.06 9.41 -20.75
CA ILE A 6 1.58 10.34 -19.74
C ILE A 6 0.90 10.09 -18.40
N VAL A 7 -0.42 9.94 -18.40
CA VAL A 7 -1.20 9.67 -17.18
C VAL A 7 -0.84 8.31 -16.59
N LEU A 8 -0.73 7.27 -17.42
CA LEU A 8 -0.27 5.94 -17.01
C LEU A 8 1.12 5.99 -16.38
N PHE A 9 2.04 6.74 -16.97
CA PHE A 9 3.38 6.93 -16.42
C PHE A 9 3.33 7.55 -15.02
N VAL A 10 2.55 8.64 -14.84
CA VAL A 10 2.38 9.27 -13.52
C VAL A 10 1.76 8.30 -12.50
N HIS A 11 0.78 7.49 -12.91
CA HIS A 11 0.18 6.46 -12.07
C HIS A 11 1.22 5.45 -11.55
N ILE A 12 2.06 4.93 -12.46
CA ILE A 12 3.11 3.97 -12.15
C ILE A 12 4.16 4.60 -11.23
N VAL A 13 4.59 5.83 -11.51
CA VAL A 13 5.52 6.57 -10.64
C VAL A 13 4.92 6.76 -9.24
N GLY A 14 3.63 7.06 -9.14
CA GLY A 14 2.90 7.14 -7.88
C GLY A 14 2.95 5.83 -7.09
N ALA A 15 2.72 4.70 -7.77
CA ALA A 15 2.78 3.36 -7.18
C ALA A 15 4.20 2.99 -6.73
N LEU A 16 5.22 3.28 -7.54
CA LEU A 16 6.62 3.07 -7.17
C LEU A 16 6.99 3.91 -5.93
N LEU A 17 6.54 5.17 -5.89
CA LEU A 17 6.75 6.02 -4.73
C LEU A 17 6.10 5.46 -3.47
N LEU A 18 4.90 4.85 -3.56
CA LEU A 18 4.26 4.17 -2.43
C LEU A 18 5.16 3.04 -1.88
N PHE A 19 5.73 2.21 -2.74
CA PHE A 19 6.65 1.14 -2.32
C PHE A 19 7.95 1.67 -1.71
N VAL A 20 8.48 2.78 -2.25
CA VAL A 20 9.63 3.47 -1.63
C VAL A 20 9.28 3.94 -0.22
N LEU A 21 8.12 4.56 -0.02
CA LEU A 21 7.69 5.06 1.29
C LEU A 21 7.38 3.93 2.28
N LEU A 22 6.80 2.83 1.82
CA LEU A 22 6.65 1.62 2.63
C LEU A 22 8.01 1.05 3.01
N THR A 23 8.99 1.06 2.11
CA THR A 23 10.35 0.61 2.42
C THR A 23 11.01 1.50 3.46
N VAL A 24 10.96 2.82 3.28
CA VAL A 24 11.48 3.82 4.23
C VAL A 24 10.82 3.66 5.60
N GLU A 25 9.51 3.44 5.64
CA GLU A 25 8.77 3.17 6.88
C GLU A 25 9.29 1.91 7.58
N GLY A 26 9.42 0.80 6.84
CA GLY A 26 9.90 -0.47 7.39
C GLY A 26 11.34 -0.39 7.88
N VAL A 27 12.25 0.29 7.16
CA VAL A 27 13.62 0.52 7.65
C VAL A 27 13.60 1.45 8.86
N GLY A 28 12.79 2.52 8.86
CA GLY A 28 12.65 3.43 10.00
C GLY A 28 12.18 2.74 11.28
N LEU A 29 11.23 1.81 11.17
CA LEU A 29 10.74 1.01 12.31
C LEU A 29 11.82 0.09 12.91
N ARG A 30 12.78 -0.36 12.10
CA ARG A 30 13.86 -1.28 12.52
C ARG A 30 15.13 -0.56 12.96
N ALA A 31 15.52 0.49 12.24
CA ALA A 31 16.74 1.26 12.47
C ALA A 31 16.54 2.46 13.42
N GLY A 32 15.30 2.78 13.80
CA GLY A 32 15.00 3.81 14.79
C GLY A 32 15.08 5.26 14.28
N PHE A 33 15.08 5.49 12.96
CA PHE A 33 15.06 6.85 12.40
C PHE A 33 13.64 7.34 12.09
N ARG A 34 13.46 8.66 12.07
CA ARG A 34 12.17 9.33 11.88
C ARG A 34 11.71 9.31 10.40
N SER A 35 11.23 8.17 9.92
CA SER A 35 10.59 8.01 8.60
C SER A 35 9.31 8.86 8.41
N ALA A 36 8.68 9.28 9.51
CA ALA A 36 7.43 10.05 9.50
C ALA A 36 7.53 11.39 8.76
N ALA A 37 8.69 12.07 8.78
CA ALA A 37 8.83 13.35 8.10
C ALA A 37 8.71 13.22 6.57
N VAL A 38 9.38 12.21 6.00
CA VAL A 38 9.34 11.90 4.57
C VAL A 38 7.93 11.45 4.16
N ASN A 39 7.34 10.52 4.92
CA ASN A 39 6.02 9.98 4.62
C ASN A 39 4.90 11.03 4.74
N ARG A 40 5.06 12.05 5.60
CA ARG A 40 4.07 13.13 5.73
C ARG A 40 4.01 14.02 4.50
N VAL A 41 5.12 14.19 3.79
CA VAL A 41 5.20 15.03 2.59
C VAL A 41 4.92 14.20 1.33
N LEU A 42 5.64 13.09 1.16
CA LEU A 42 5.56 12.29 -0.06
C LEU A 42 4.39 11.31 -0.08
N GLY A 43 3.84 10.96 1.09
CA GLY A 43 2.68 10.05 1.20
C GLY A 43 1.45 10.58 0.45
N PRO A 44 0.97 11.81 0.75
CA PRO A 44 -0.13 12.42 0.00
C PRO A 44 0.18 12.54 -1.50
N ILE A 45 1.41 12.90 -1.87
CA ILE A 45 1.81 13.04 -3.28
C ILE A 45 1.70 11.69 -4.00
N SER A 46 2.25 10.62 -3.44
CA SER A 46 2.11 9.26 -3.97
C SER A 46 0.65 8.84 -4.08
N ALA A 47 -0.13 9.07 -3.02
CA ALA A 47 -1.54 8.71 -2.98
C ALA A 47 -2.34 9.40 -4.10
N LEU A 48 -2.13 10.71 -4.30
CA LEU A 48 -2.78 11.48 -5.37
C LEU A 48 -2.29 11.09 -6.77
N ALA A 49 -0.99 10.83 -6.91
CA ALA A 49 -0.39 10.37 -8.16
C ALA A 49 -0.87 8.97 -8.58
N ILE A 50 -1.31 8.13 -7.64
CA ILE A 50 -2.01 6.87 -7.94
C ILE A 50 -3.48 7.17 -8.30
N LEU A 51 -4.19 7.87 -7.42
CA LEU A 51 -5.65 7.97 -7.52
C LEU A 51 -6.13 8.74 -8.75
N PHE A 52 -5.64 9.97 -8.97
CA PHE A 52 -6.17 10.82 -10.04
C PHE A 52 -5.92 10.23 -11.43
N PRO A 53 -4.68 9.80 -11.76
CA PRO A 53 -4.43 9.05 -12.98
C PRO A 53 -5.26 7.77 -13.12
N GLY A 54 -5.43 7.01 -12.03
CA GLY A 54 -6.23 5.78 -12.04
C GLY A 54 -7.69 6.05 -12.42
N ILE A 55 -8.31 7.07 -11.83
CA ILE A 55 -9.68 7.50 -12.14
C ILE A 55 -9.80 7.94 -13.62
N TYR A 56 -8.80 8.66 -14.13
CA TYR A 56 -8.79 9.05 -15.54
C TYR A 56 -8.74 7.82 -16.46
N MET A 57 -7.82 6.89 -16.23
CA MET A 57 -7.69 5.68 -17.06
C MET A 57 -8.93 4.79 -16.98
N MET A 58 -9.53 4.68 -15.79
CA MET A 58 -10.82 4.01 -15.57
C MET A 58 -11.91 4.62 -16.46
N ARG A 59 -12.05 5.96 -16.47
CA ARG A 59 -13.04 6.66 -17.31
C ARG A 59 -12.74 6.54 -18.80
N ALA A 60 -11.47 6.54 -19.18
CA ALA A 60 -11.06 6.64 -20.59
C ALA A 60 -11.09 5.32 -21.34
N GLN A 61 -10.83 4.18 -20.69
CA GLN A 61 -10.73 2.88 -21.37
C GLN A 61 -11.43 1.71 -20.68
N TRP A 62 -11.38 1.62 -19.35
CA TRP A 62 -11.67 0.35 -18.67
C TRP A 62 -13.06 0.26 -18.03
N GLY A 63 -13.69 1.39 -17.69
CA GLY A 63 -14.94 1.37 -16.93
C GLY A 63 -14.77 0.82 -15.51
N TRP A 64 -15.85 0.30 -14.92
CA TRP A 64 -15.88 -0.18 -13.53
C TRP A 64 -15.60 -1.69 -13.43
N ASP A 65 -14.46 -2.13 -13.96
CA ASP A 65 -14.05 -3.53 -13.85
C ASP A 65 -13.73 -3.95 -12.41
N GLY A 66 -13.90 -5.24 -12.11
CA GLY A 66 -13.72 -5.80 -10.76
C GLY A 66 -12.38 -5.46 -10.12
N TRP A 67 -11.28 -5.62 -10.85
CA TRP A 67 -9.93 -5.29 -10.38
C TRP A 67 -9.74 -3.80 -10.05
N ILE A 68 -10.45 -2.91 -10.74
CA ILE A 68 -10.42 -1.46 -10.46
C ILE A 68 -11.11 -1.16 -9.15
N VAL A 69 -12.30 -1.75 -8.93
CA VAL A 69 -13.06 -1.56 -7.68
C VAL A 69 -12.24 -2.03 -6.48
N VAL A 70 -11.65 -3.22 -6.59
CA VAL A 70 -10.80 -3.80 -5.54
C VAL A 70 -9.55 -2.95 -5.33
N GLY A 71 -8.89 -2.52 -6.41
CA GLY A 71 -7.71 -1.66 -6.34
C GLY A 71 -7.98 -0.31 -5.62
N ILE A 72 -9.10 0.35 -5.93
CA ILE A 72 -9.51 1.60 -5.26
C ILE A 72 -9.79 1.35 -3.77
N ALA A 73 -10.54 0.29 -3.44
CA ALA A 73 -10.84 -0.06 -2.07
C ALA A 73 -9.57 -0.37 -1.26
N ALA A 74 -8.66 -1.17 -1.83
CA ALA A 74 -7.39 -1.52 -1.21
C ALA A 74 -6.47 -0.29 -1.03
N TRP A 75 -6.37 0.57 -2.05
CA TRP A 75 -5.64 1.84 -1.95
C TRP A 75 -6.15 2.71 -0.80
N PHE A 76 -7.47 2.82 -0.66
CA PHE A 76 -8.09 3.59 0.42
C PHE A 76 -7.77 2.98 1.79
N LEU A 77 -7.87 1.65 1.93
CA LEU A 77 -7.50 0.94 3.16
C LEU A 77 -6.03 1.14 3.52
N ILE A 78 -5.12 1.04 2.54
CA ILE A 78 -3.69 1.29 2.73
C ILE A 78 -3.45 2.71 3.25
N ALA A 79 -4.10 3.71 2.65
CA ALA A 79 -3.98 5.10 3.06
C ALA A 79 -4.47 5.31 4.50
N VAL A 80 -5.69 4.84 4.83
CA VAL A 80 -6.28 4.99 6.17
C VAL A 80 -5.44 4.29 7.24
N LEU A 81 -5.02 3.05 6.99
CA LEU A 81 -4.16 2.31 7.93
C LEU A 81 -2.80 2.98 8.09
N GLY A 82 -2.23 3.51 7.01
CA GLY A 82 -0.96 4.24 7.05
C GLY A 82 -1.05 5.52 7.88
N THR A 83 -2.07 6.33 7.64
CA THR A 83 -2.32 7.55 8.41
C THR A 83 -2.59 7.24 9.88
N GLY A 84 -3.45 6.28 10.19
CA GLY A 84 -3.77 5.89 11.56
C GLY A 84 -2.55 5.39 12.33
N THR A 85 -1.73 4.55 11.68
CA THR A 85 -0.49 4.03 12.28
C THR A 85 0.53 5.13 12.48
N GLY A 86 0.75 5.99 11.49
CA GLY A 86 1.69 7.10 11.57
C GLY A 86 1.34 8.09 12.69
N ILE A 87 0.07 8.51 12.77
CA ILE A 87 -0.42 9.38 13.84
C ILE A 87 -0.27 8.70 15.20
N GLY A 88 -0.63 7.41 15.29
CA GLY A 88 -0.58 6.68 16.55
C GLY A 88 0.85 6.50 17.07
N VAL A 89 1.83 6.27 16.19
CA VAL A 89 3.27 6.22 16.54
C VAL A 89 3.75 7.60 16.98
N MET A 90 3.41 8.68 16.26
CA MET A 90 3.78 10.05 16.64
C MET A 90 3.23 10.45 18.02
N ARG A 91 2.03 9.95 18.38
CA ARG A 91 1.40 10.20 19.68
C ARG A 91 1.87 9.25 20.79
N GLY A 92 2.75 8.29 20.50
CA GLY A 92 3.17 7.26 21.45
C GLY A 92 2.07 6.27 21.86
N SER A 93 0.93 6.27 21.16
CA SER A 93 -0.25 5.44 21.46
C SER A 93 -0.19 4.05 20.83
N ILE A 94 0.69 3.85 19.84
CA ILE A 94 0.86 2.57 19.13
C ILE A 94 2.28 2.06 19.38
N SER A 95 2.38 0.80 19.81
CA SER A 95 3.68 0.14 19.97
C SER A 95 4.37 -0.10 18.62
N SER A 96 5.70 -0.15 18.61
CA SER A 96 6.48 -0.52 17.41
C SER A 96 6.02 -1.86 16.80
N ARG A 97 5.56 -2.79 17.64
CA ARG A 97 4.99 -4.08 17.23
C ARG A 97 3.70 -3.93 16.44
N ALA A 98 2.77 -3.12 16.92
CA ALA A 98 1.51 -2.85 16.22
C ALA A 98 1.76 -2.07 14.92
N ALA A 99 2.72 -1.14 14.93
CA ALA A 99 3.15 -0.44 13.73
C ALA A 99 3.74 -1.39 12.66
N THR A 100 4.59 -2.33 13.08
CA THR A 100 5.18 -3.35 12.20
C THR A 100 4.11 -4.27 11.61
N PHE A 101 3.11 -4.67 12.40
CA PHE A 101 1.98 -5.48 11.90
C PHE A 101 1.19 -4.72 10.82
N SER A 102 0.80 -3.47 11.09
CA SER A 102 0.11 -2.61 10.12
C SER A 102 0.93 -2.38 8.85
N TRP A 103 2.24 -2.17 9.00
CA TRP A 103 3.15 -2.02 7.87
C TRP A 103 3.18 -3.27 6.98
N LEU A 104 3.36 -4.46 7.55
CA LEU A 104 3.37 -5.72 6.79
C LEU A 104 2.04 -6.00 6.08
N MET A 105 0.91 -5.70 6.73
CA MET A 105 -0.41 -5.79 6.14
C MET A 105 -0.55 -4.90 4.90
N ARG A 106 -0.09 -3.65 5.00
CA ARG A 106 -0.11 -2.70 3.88
C ARG A 106 0.80 -3.11 2.73
N VAL A 107 1.98 -3.64 3.03
CA VAL A 107 2.87 -4.22 2.00
C VAL A 107 2.19 -5.38 1.29
N GLY A 108 1.58 -6.30 2.05
CA GLY A 108 0.83 -7.44 1.51
C GLY A 108 -0.33 -7.01 0.60
N MET A 109 -1.16 -6.05 1.05
CA MET A 109 -2.22 -5.47 0.22
C MET A 109 -1.65 -4.83 -1.05
N ALA A 110 -0.60 -4.02 -0.94
CA ALA A 110 0.00 -3.34 -2.09
C ALA A 110 0.50 -4.33 -3.15
N LEU A 111 1.07 -5.47 -2.72
CA LEU A 111 1.48 -6.54 -3.64
C LEU A 111 0.28 -7.21 -4.33
N GLY A 112 -0.83 -7.44 -3.61
CA GLY A 112 -2.07 -7.92 -4.21
C GLY A 112 -2.62 -6.95 -5.27
N VAL A 113 -2.57 -5.64 -5.00
CA VAL A 113 -2.97 -4.61 -5.96
C VAL A 113 -2.05 -4.59 -7.20
N VAL A 114 -0.75 -4.83 -7.03
CA VAL A 114 0.16 -4.95 -8.19
C VAL A 114 -0.21 -6.14 -9.07
N PHE A 115 -0.60 -7.27 -8.48
CA PHE A 115 -1.11 -8.41 -9.22
C PHE A 115 -2.38 -8.03 -10.01
N ASP A 116 -3.35 -7.38 -9.36
CA ASP A 116 -4.58 -6.89 -10.01
C ASP A 116 -4.29 -5.98 -11.20
N MET A 117 -3.37 -5.04 -11.04
CA MET A 117 -2.98 -4.10 -12.11
C MET A 117 -2.26 -4.78 -13.29
N THR A 118 -1.64 -5.94 -13.04
CA THR A 118 -0.87 -6.68 -14.04
C THR A 118 -1.74 -7.67 -14.80
N VAL A 119 -2.51 -8.48 -14.06
CA VAL A 119 -3.32 -9.58 -14.61
C VAL A 119 -4.71 -9.12 -15.00
N LYS A 120 -5.22 -8.05 -14.37
CA LYS A 120 -6.56 -7.46 -14.60
C LYS A 120 -7.69 -8.49 -14.55
N PRO A 121 -7.77 -9.30 -13.48
CA PRO A 121 -8.73 -10.38 -13.44
C PRO A 121 -10.13 -9.85 -13.07
N ASP A 122 -11.10 -10.76 -12.99
CA ASP A 122 -12.44 -10.41 -12.51
C ASP A 122 -12.46 -10.06 -11.00
N LEU A 123 -13.63 -9.65 -10.52
CA LEU A 123 -13.84 -9.21 -9.14
C LEU A 123 -13.41 -10.27 -8.11
N LEU A 124 -13.79 -11.54 -8.32
CA LEU A 124 -13.55 -12.60 -7.34
C LEU A 124 -12.06 -12.86 -7.19
N VAL A 125 -11.36 -13.01 -8.31
CA VAL A 125 -9.93 -13.27 -8.33
C VAL A 125 -9.15 -12.08 -7.74
N SER A 126 -9.58 -10.85 -8.02
CA SER A 126 -8.96 -9.66 -7.43
C SER A 126 -9.13 -9.59 -5.91
N VAL A 127 -10.34 -9.85 -5.40
CA VAL A 127 -10.57 -9.91 -3.95
C VAL A 127 -9.67 -10.97 -3.32
N VAL A 128 -9.61 -12.17 -3.92
CA VAL A 128 -8.76 -13.26 -3.43
C VAL A 128 -7.28 -12.86 -3.43
N ALA A 129 -6.80 -12.22 -4.50
CA ALA A 129 -5.40 -11.78 -4.61
C ALA A 129 -5.03 -10.78 -3.51
N VAL A 130 -5.85 -9.75 -3.30
CA VAL A 130 -5.60 -8.75 -2.25
C VAL A 130 -5.72 -9.36 -0.86
N VAL A 131 -6.74 -10.20 -0.59
CA VAL A 131 -6.90 -10.88 0.70
C VAL A 131 -5.73 -11.83 0.98
N ALA A 132 -5.29 -12.60 -0.02
CA ALA A 132 -4.14 -13.48 0.12
C ALA A 132 -2.86 -12.70 0.42
N GLY A 133 -2.58 -11.63 -0.33
CA GLY A 133 -1.43 -10.75 -0.06
C GLY A 133 -1.47 -10.16 1.36
N THR A 134 -2.65 -9.70 1.77
CA THR A 134 -2.90 -9.20 3.14
C THR A 134 -2.63 -10.27 4.20
N ALA A 135 -3.17 -11.47 4.02
CA ALA A 135 -2.99 -12.59 4.94
C ALA A 135 -1.53 -13.03 5.05
N ILE A 136 -0.79 -13.03 3.93
CA ILE A 136 0.66 -13.29 3.92
C ILE A 136 1.40 -12.21 4.73
N GLY A 137 1.04 -10.94 4.57
CA GLY A 137 1.57 -9.84 5.39
C GLY A 137 1.31 -10.04 6.88
N ALA A 138 0.08 -10.38 7.26
CA ALA A 138 -0.28 -10.72 8.65
C ALA A 138 0.56 -11.90 9.19
N ALA A 139 0.66 -12.98 8.43
CA ALA A 139 1.36 -14.20 8.82
C ALA A 139 2.86 -13.94 9.02
N ALA A 140 3.48 -13.17 8.13
CA ALA A 140 4.88 -12.76 8.25
C ALA A 140 5.12 -11.99 9.56
N SER A 141 4.18 -11.14 9.97
CA SER A 141 4.27 -10.40 11.24
C SER A 141 4.26 -11.33 12.45
N LEU A 142 3.44 -12.38 12.42
CA LEU A 142 3.34 -13.37 13.49
C LEU A 142 4.58 -14.27 13.56
N ALA A 143 5.17 -14.62 12.42
CA ALA A 143 6.38 -15.42 12.36
C ALA A 143 7.57 -14.71 13.02
N THR A 144 7.75 -13.40 12.76
CA THR A 144 8.78 -12.59 13.42
C THR A 144 8.59 -12.52 14.94
N ARG A 145 7.36 -12.65 15.46
CA ARG A 145 7.12 -12.71 16.92
C ARG A 145 7.68 -13.97 17.56
N ARG A 146 7.57 -15.12 16.89
CA ARG A 146 7.99 -16.41 17.47
C ARG A 146 9.51 -16.47 17.66
N GLN A 147 10.27 -15.91 16.72
CA GLN A 147 11.73 -15.94 16.75
C GLN A 147 12.34 -15.19 17.96
N VAL A 148 11.66 -14.17 18.49
CA VAL A 148 12.11 -13.42 19.68
C VAL A 148 11.84 -14.18 20.99
N LEU A 149 10.85 -15.07 21.02
CA LEU A 149 10.51 -15.84 22.23
C LEU A 149 11.32 -17.14 22.36
N THR A 150 11.95 -17.58 21.28
CA THR A 150 12.77 -18.80 21.23
C THR A 150 14.28 -18.55 21.28
N ALA A 151 14.69 -17.28 21.38
CA ALA A 151 16.09 -16.84 21.51
C ALA A 151 16.36 -16.38 22.94
#